data_AF-A0A428TPR7-F1
#
_entry.id   AF-A0A428TPR7-F1
#
_cell.length_a   1.000
_cell.length_b   1.000
_cell.length_c   1.000
_cell.angle_alpha   90.00
_cell.angle_beta   90.00
_cell.angle_gamma   90.00
#
_symmetry.space_group_name_H-M   'P 1'
#
loop_
_entity.id
_entity.type
_entity.pdbx_description
1 polymer ?
#
loop_
_entity_poly.entity_id
_entity_poly.type
_entity_poly.pdbx_seq_one_letter_code
_entity_poly.pdbx_strand_id
1 'polypeptide(L)'
;MPLTGARLLVAATLFFQTVIPSPILNDDQRVLGTNTFATPQTAQQPSRKLNGKFLHITDFHPDEFYKPHSSTAEGVACHRKEGSAGTYGAETTDCDSPLALVDATLDWIRAHVKDDIDFVVWTGDTARHDSDEKLPRNSGHVLGTNRQVAQKIIDTFSDNGQLDIPVIPTFGNNDFLPHNIFYPGPNKWLKAYSEIWHRFIPEEQRHSFAFGGWFESRLSRTSSPSSV
;
A
#
# COMPACT_ATOMS: atom_id res chain seq x y z
N MET A 1 46.20 -60.05 33.45
CA MET A 1 45.58 -58.93 34.20
C MET A 1 45.73 -57.67 33.37
N PRO A 2 44.74 -56.78 33.24
CA PRO A 2 43.32 -56.98 32.93
C PRO A 2 42.87 -56.05 31.75
N LEU A 3 41.54 -56.02 31.52
CA LEU A 3 40.72 -54.96 30.89
C LEU A 3 40.77 -54.83 29.34
N THR A 4 39.84 -55.44 28.59
CA THR A 4 38.41 -55.12 28.35
C THR A 4 38.17 -54.00 27.33
N GLY A 5 37.41 -54.35 26.29
CA GLY A 5 36.76 -53.42 25.37
C GLY A 5 35.67 -54.14 24.59
N ALA A 6 34.60 -54.57 25.28
CA ALA A 6 33.42 -55.12 24.63
C ALA A 6 32.66 -53.98 23.94
N ARG A 7 32.50 -54.10 22.61
CA ARG A 7 31.70 -53.17 21.80
C ARG A 7 30.21 -53.46 22.04
N LEU A 8 29.51 -52.46 22.55
CA LEU A 8 28.06 -52.44 22.68
C LEU A 8 27.45 -52.04 21.33
N LEU A 9 26.81 -52.98 20.64
CA LEU A 9 25.94 -52.71 19.48
C LEU A 9 24.52 -52.54 20.00
N VAL A 10 24.06 -51.30 20.12
CA VAL A 10 22.66 -50.98 20.40
C VAL A 10 21.92 -50.92 19.07
N ALA A 11 21.09 -51.92 18.80
CA ALA A 11 20.16 -51.90 17.69
C ALA A 11 18.99 -50.96 18.05
N ALA A 12 18.89 -49.83 17.36
CA ALA A 12 17.75 -48.92 17.49
C ALA A 12 16.56 -49.48 16.69
N THR A 13 15.57 -50.04 17.39
CA THR A 13 14.27 -50.40 16.81
C THR A 13 13.42 -49.15 16.65
N LEU A 14 13.27 -48.68 15.40
CA LEU A 14 12.32 -47.63 15.03
C LEU A 14 10.89 -48.18 15.11
N PHE A 15 10.17 -47.84 16.18
CA PHE A 15 8.72 -48.01 16.23
C PHE A 15 8.06 -46.88 15.41
N PHE A 16 7.63 -47.19 14.20
CA PHE A 16 6.69 -46.33 13.47
C PHE A 16 5.30 -46.47 14.09
N GLN A 17 4.85 -45.46 14.84
CA GLN A 17 3.43 -45.37 15.20
C GLN A 17 2.65 -44.89 13.97
N THR A 18 1.83 -45.77 13.41
CA THR A 18 0.82 -45.44 12.40
C THR A 18 -0.30 -44.62 13.07
N VAL A 19 -0.38 -43.32 12.75
CA VAL A 19 -1.53 -42.49 13.14
C VAL A 19 -2.63 -42.69 12.10
N ILE A 20 -3.74 -43.32 12.50
CA ILE A 20 -4.96 -43.42 11.69
C ILE A 20 -5.88 -42.28 12.13
N PRO A 21 -6.22 -41.30 11.26
CA PRO A 21 -7.23 -40.30 11.61
C PRO A 21 -8.61 -40.95 11.55
N SER A 22 -9.28 -41.05 12.70
CA SER A 22 -10.71 -41.37 12.75
C SER A 22 -11.51 -40.07 12.79
N PRO A 23 -12.54 -39.87 11.96
CA PRO A 23 -13.38 -38.69 12.07
C PRO A 23 -14.22 -38.81 13.36
N ILE A 24 -14.10 -37.83 14.25
CA ILE A 24 -15.00 -37.67 15.38
C ILE A 24 -16.31 -37.12 14.80
N LEU A 25 -17.30 -37.99 14.68
CA LEU A 25 -18.69 -37.66 14.34
C LEU A 25 -19.56 -38.22 15.46
N ASN A 26 -20.03 -37.32 16.33
CA ASN A 26 -21.15 -37.42 17.28
C ASN A 26 -21.21 -36.05 17.97
N ASP A 27 -22.00 -35.09 17.47
CA ASP A 27 -23.46 -34.93 17.62
C ASP A 27 -23.86 -34.51 19.04
N ASP A 28 -24.14 -33.20 19.18
CA ASP A 28 -25.12 -32.63 20.12
C ASP A 28 -25.23 -31.10 19.90
N GLN A 29 -25.79 -30.67 18.76
CA GLN A 29 -26.25 -29.28 18.63
C GLN A 29 -27.75 -29.22 18.98
N ARG A 30 -28.05 -29.03 20.27
CA ARG A 30 -29.41 -28.73 20.73
C ARG A 30 -29.86 -27.35 20.24
N VAL A 31 -30.98 -27.30 19.55
CA VAL A 31 -31.68 -26.05 19.21
C VAL A 31 -32.20 -25.39 20.49
N LEU A 32 -31.62 -24.27 20.87
CA LEU A 32 -32.15 -23.41 21.94
C LEU A 32 -33.34 -22.62 21.39
N GLY A 33 -34.45 -22.66 22.13
CA GLY A 33 -35.76 -22.15 21.74
C GLY A 33 -35.82 -20.66 21.44
N THR A 34 -36.91 -20.29 20.77
CA THR A 34 -37.28 -18.95 20.33
C THR A 34 -37.43 -17.97 21.49
N ASN A 35 -36.35 -17.28 21.85
CA ASN A 35 -36.45 -15.99 22.53
C ASN A 35 -36.51 -14.89 21.46
N THR A 36 -37.69 -14.31 21.30
CA THR A 36 -37.91 -13.06 20.56
C THR A 36 -37.17 -11.91 21.25
N PHE A 37 -35.88 -11.78 20.99
CA PHE A 37 -35.18 -10.52 21.14
C PHE A 37 -35.28 -9.81 19.79
N ALA A 38 -36.08 -8.74 19.75
CA ALA A 38 -36.10 -7.82 18.63
C ALA A 38 -34.68 -7.30 18.43
N THR A 39 -34.01 -7.78 17.40
CA THR A 39 -32.72 -7.26 16.96
C THR A 39 -32.99 -5.83 16.49
N PRO A 40 -32.26 -4.81 16.98
CA PRO A 40 -32.29 -3.51 16.33
C PRO A 40 -31.83 -3.76 14.89
N GLN A 41 -32.69 -3.50 13.92
CA GLN A 41 -32.30 -3.42 12.53
C GLN A 41 -31.32 -2.26 12.45
N THR A 42 -30.02 -2.55 12.55
CA THR A 42 -28.99 -1.67 12.03
C THR A 42 -29.37 -1.46 10.58
N ALA A 43 -29.75 -0.22 10.24
CA ALA A 43 -29.97 0.17 8.87
C ALA A 43 -28.70 -0.19 8.10
N GLN A 44 -28.73 -1.29 7.35
CA GLN A 44 -27.67 -1.63 6.41
C GLN A 44 -27.60 -0.46 5.46
N GLN A 45 -26.52 0.33 5.57
CA GLN A 45 -26.18 1.32 4.57
C GLN A 45 -26.28 0.63 3.21
N PRO A 46 -27.03 1.18 2.24
CA PRO A 46 -27.18 0.54 0.95
C PRO A 46 -25.79 0.33 0.36
N SER A 47 -25.37 -0.93 0.24
CA SER A 47 -24.08 -1.27 -0.34
C SER A 47 -23.98 -0.65 -1.73
N ARG A 48 -22.93 0.15 -1.97
CA ARG A 48 -22.70 0.80 -3.26
C ARG A 48 -22.72 -0.25 -4.37
N LYS A 49 -23.46 0.00 -5.45
CA LYS A 49 -23.49 -0.91 -6.60
C LYS A 49 -22.10 -0.95 -7.22
N LEU A 50 -21.52 -2.14 -7.30
CA LEU A 50 -20.23 -2.35 -7.99
C LEU A 50 -20.42 -2.14 -9.49
N ASN A 51 -19.49 -1.40 -10.10
CA ASN A 51 -19.50 -1.07 -11.52
C ASN A 51 -18.64 -2.04 -12.35
N GLY A 52 -17.81 -2.86 -11.70
CA GLY A 52 -16.85 -3.76 -12.35
C GLY A 52 -15.65 -3.03 -12.94
N LYS A 53 -15.34 -1.84 -12.44
CA LYS A 53 -14.27 -0.96 -12.93
C LYS A 53 -13.30 -0.63 -11.80
N PHE A 54 -12.04 -0.44 -12.14
CA PHE A 54 -11.03 0.06 -11.22
C PHE A 54 -10.17 1.11 -11.91
N LEU A 55 -9.58 2.00 -11.13
CA LEU A 55 -8.62 2.97 -11.61
C LEU A 55 -7.20 2.50 -11.29
N HIS A 56 -6.29 2.64 -12.23
CA HIS A 56 -4.87 2.43 -12.02
C HIS A 56 -4.14 3.77 -12.14
N ILE A 57 -3.41 4.15 -11.10
CA ILE A 57 -2.56 5.34 -11.08
C ILE A 57 -1.13 4.91 -10.77
N THR A 58 -0.15 5.58 -11.38
CA THR A 58 1.26 5.22 -11.22
C THR A 58 2.17 6.40 -11.51
N ASP A 59 3.41 6.33 -11.02
CA ASP A 59 4.54 7.17 -11.44
C ASP A 59 4.22 8.68 -11.41
N PHE A 60 3.64 9.15 -10.30
CA PHE A 60 3.31 10.57 -10.17
C PHE A 60 4.56 11.45 -10.29
N HIS A 61 5.69 11.01 -9.71
CA HIS A 61 6.92 11.78 -9.58
C HIS A 61 6.69 13.28 -9.33
N PRO A 62 5.98 13.69 -8.27
CA PRO A 62 5.92 15.09 -7.91
C PRO A 62 7.32 15.62 -7.61
N ASP A 63 7.62 16.76 -8.22
CA ASP A 63 8.85 17.50 -7.97
C ASP A 63 8.53 18.80 -7.23
N GLU A 64 8.94 18.86 -5.96
CA GLU A 64 8.74 20.03 -5.12
C GLU A 64 9.56 21.26 -5.56
N PHE A 65 10.53 21.08 -6.46
CA PHE A 65 11.41 22.13 -6.97
C PHE A 65 11.05 22.61 -8.37
N TYR A 66 10.08 21.96 -9.04
CA TYR A 66 9.61 22.37 -10.35
C TYR A 66 9.17 23.84 -10.36
N LYS A 67 9.64 24.60 -11.34
CA LYS A 67 9.23 25.99 -11.57
C LYS A 67 8.72 26.16 -13.00
N PRO A 68 7.49 26.64 -13.18
CA PRO A 68 7.04 27.11 -14.49
C PRO A 68 8.00 28.18 -15.04
N HIS A 69 8.10 28.22 -16.37
CA HIS A 69 8.99 29.11 -17.13
C HIS A 69 10.48 28.89 -16.87
N SER A 70 10.85 27.73 -16.33
CA SER A 70 12.24 27.37 -16.13
C SER A 70 12.85 26.57 -17.28
N SER A 71 14.17 26.41 -17.27
CA SER A 71 14.92 25.67 -18.28
C SER A 71 14.74 24.16 -18.16
N THR A 72 14.45 23.53 -19.29
CA THR A 72 14.32 22.08 -19.48
C THR A 72 15.64 21.42 -19.87
N ALA A 73 16.76 22.15 -19.83
CA ALA A 73 18.06 21.60 -20.16
C ALA A 73 18.46 20.48 -19.20
N GLU A 74 19.19 19.49 -19.72
CA GLU A 74 19.72 18.36 -18.95
C GLU A 74 20.44 18.84 -17.68
N GLY A 75 20.20 18.15 -16.56
CA GLY A 75 20.76 18.50 -15.25
C GLY A 75 20.14 19.73 -14.58
N VAL A 76 19.08 20.31 -15.15
CA VAL A 76 18.32 21.42 -14.54
C VAL A 76 16.98 20.98 -13.96
N ALA A 77 16.35 19.95 -14.56
CA ALA A 77 15.08 19.37 -14.12
C ALA A 77 13.95 20.39 -13.88
N CYS A 78 13.93 21.49 -14.64
CA CYS A 78 12.96 22.57 -14.46
C CYS A 78 13.04 23.29 -13.09
N HIS A 79 14.20 23.34 -12.43
CA HIS A 79 14.33 23.97 -11.11
C HIS A 79 14.77 25.45 -11.14
N ARG A 80 15.36 25.89 -12.27
CA ARG A 80 16.08 27.18 -12.37
C ARG A 80 16.32 27.59 -13.82
N LYS A 81 16.78 28.85 -13.98
CA LYS A 81 17.02 29.55 -15.27
C LYS A 81 15.75 29.71 -16.08
N GLU A 82 15.61 30.76 -16.85
CA GLU A 82 14.45 30.95 -17.73
C GLU A 82 14.40 29.88 -18.83
N GLY A 83 13.21 29.44 -19.20
CA GLY A 83 12.98 28.45 -20.26
C GLY A 83 11.52 28.15 -20.53
N SER A 84 11.27 27.02 -21.20
CA SER A 84 9.96 26.67 -21.76
C SER A 84 9.09 25.79 -20.86
N ALA A 85 9.48 25.54 -19.61
CA ALA A 85 8.68 24.71 -18.71
C ALA A 85 7.26 25.27 -18.53
N GLY A 86 6.24 24.45 -18.73
CA GLY A 86 4.85 24.86 -18.62
C GLY A 86 4.35 24.90 -17.17
N THR A 87 3.10 25.29 -16.98
CA THR A 87 2.46 25.23 -15.65
C THR A 87 2.22 23.80 -15.18
N TYR A 88 1.90 22.91 -16.11
CA TYR A 88 1.53 21.51 -15.83
C TYR A 88 2.61 20.50 -16.23
N GLY A 89 3.79 20.94 -16.64
CA GLY A 89 4.85 20.05 -17.05
C GLY A 89 5.62 20.58 -18.26
N ALA A 90 6.65 19.82 -18.63
CA ALA A 90 7.44 20.03 -19.82
C ALA A 90 7.64 18.66 -20.48
N GLU A 91 6.73 18.31 -21.39
CA GLU A 91 6.72 17.01 -22.05
C GLU A 91 8.02 16.74 -22.81
N THR A 92 8.45 15.48 -22.85
CA THR A 92 9.67 15.03 -23.56
C THR A 92 10.99 15.61 -23.01
N THR A 93 11.01 16.02 -21.75
CA THR A 93 12.20 16.55 -21.06
C THR A 93 12.50 15.74 -19.80
N ASP A 94 13.63 16.03 -19.14
CA ASP A 94 14.04 15.38 -17.89
C ASP A 94 13.33 15.94 -16.64
N CYS A 95 12.26 16.73 -16.84
CA CYS A 95 11.50 17.31 -15.75
C CYS A 95 10.42 16.36 -15.26
N ASP A 96 10.35 16.23 -13.94
CA ASP A 96 9.27 15.52 -13.26
C ASP A 96 8.01 16.38 -13.12
N SER A 97 6.94 15.77 -12.61
CA SER A 97 5.62 16.40 -12.56
C SER A 97 5.57 17.56 -11.56
N PRO A 98 5.10 18.75 -11.95
CA PRO A 98 4.74 19.76 -10.96
C PRO A 98 3.59 19.27 -10.09
N LEU A 99 3.56 19.69 -8.82
CA LEU A 99 2.41 19.45 -7.93
C LEU A 99 1.08 19.94 -8.53
N ALA A 100 1.11 20.99 -9.35
CA ALA A 100 -0.07 21.48 -10.07
C ALA A 100 -0.68 20.42 -11.02
N LEU A 101 0.13 19.57 -11.65
CA LEU A 101 -0.37 18.47 -12.48
C LEU A 101 -0.99 17.36 -11.63
N VAL A 102 -0.35 17.01 -10.51
CA VAL A 102 -0.89 16.02 -9.55
C VAL A 102 -2.26 16.46 -9.05
N ASP A 103 -2.38 17.74 -8.67
CA ASP A 103 -3.62 18.33 -8.17
C ASP A 103 -4.72 18.34 -9.24
N ALA A 104 -4.41 18.83 -10.43
CA ALA A 104 -5.37 18.84 -11.55
C ALA A 104 -5.83 17.42 -11.91
N THR A 105 -4.95 16.44 -11.86
CA THR A 105 -5.27 15.03 -12.16
C THR A 105 -6.22 14.44 -11.13
N LEU A 106 -5.91 14.60 -9.84
CA LEU A 106 -6.74 14.08 -8.75
C LEU A 106 -8.09 14.81 -8.66
N ASP A 107 -8.13 16.11 -8.92
CA ASP A 107 -9.38 16.87 -8.99
C ASP A 107 -10.26 16.40 -10.15
N TRP A 108 -9.66 16.14 -11.31
CA TRP A 108 -10.39 15.59 -12.45
C TRP A 108 -10.94 14.19 -12.15
N ILE A 109 -10.14 13.31 -11.53
CA ILE A 109 -10.57 11.97 -11.10
C ILE A 109 -11.74 12.07 -10.12
N ARG A 110 -11.66 12.96 -9.12
CA ARG A 110 -12.74 13.19 -8.16
C ARG A 110 -14.04 13.55 -8.86
N ALA A 111 -13.98 14.46 -9.84
CA ALA A 111 -15.16 14.99 -10.51
C ALA A 111 -15.79 14.05 -11.56
N HIS A 112 -15.01 13.12 -12.14
CA HIS A 112 -15.46 12.36 -13.31
C HIS A 112 -15.36 10.84 -13.19
N VAL A 113 -14.52 10.32 -12.28
CA VAL A 113 -14.18 8.89 -12.23
C VAL A 113 -14.56 8.24 -10.90
N LYS A 114 -14.37 8.95 -9.78
CA LYS A 114 -14.53 8.42 -8.41
C LYS A 114 -15.80 7.59 -8.23
N ASP A 115 -16.94 8.08 -8.68
CA ASP A 115 -18.23 7.44 -8.42
C ASP A 115 -18.51 6.23 -9.34
N ASP A 116 -17.71 6.04 -10.40
CA ASP A 116 -17.86 4.96 -11.39
C ASP A 116 -16.87 3.80 -11.19
N ILE A 117 -15.93 3.90 -10.23
CA ILE A 117 -14.93 2.86 -9.95
C ILE A 117 -15.19 2.15 -8.62
N ASP A 118 -14.64 0.94 -8.46
CA ASP A 118 -14.81 0.10 -7.28
C ASP A 118 -13.60 0.12 -6.34
N PHE A 119 -12.41 0.36 -6.86
CA PHE A 119 -11.18 0.51 -6.12
C PHE A 119 -10.12 1.17 -7.00
N VAL A 120 -9.00 1.54 -6.37
CA VAL A 120 -7.82 2.10 -7.02
C VAL A 120 -6.61 1.21 -6.77
N VAL A 121 -5.82 0.98 -7.80
CA VAL A 121 -4.47 0.43 -7.67
C VAL A 121 -3.49 1.58 -7.89
N TRP A 122 -2.58 1.80 -6.95
CA TRP A 122 -1.56 2.85 -7.03
C TRP A 122 -0.17 2.23 -6.99
N THR A 123 0.53 2.18 -8.11
CA THR A 123 1.77 1.39 -8.21
C THR A 123 3.07 2.16 -7.91
N GLY A 124 2.99 3.17 -7.04
CA GLY A 124 4.18 3.84 -6.49
C GLY A 124 4.84 4.84 -7.44
N ASP A 125 6.14 5.02 -7.24
CA ASP A 125 7.01 6.00 -7.92
C ASP A 125 6.53 7.44 -7.72
N THR A 126 6.53 7.83 -6.44
CA THR A 126 5.99 9.10 -5.93
C THR A 126 7.08 10.07 -5.49
N ALA A 127 8.35 9.67 -5.55
CA ALA A 127 9.45 10.59 -5.40
C ALA A 127 10.04 10.91 -6.78
N ARG A 128 10.35 12.19 -7.02
CA ARG A 128 11.08 12.65 -8.22
C ARG A 128 12.37 11.86 -8.47
N HIS A 129 12.88 11.91 -9.68
CA HIS A 129 14.21 11.49 -10.09
C HIS A 129 15.30 12.39 -9.50
N ASP A 130 16.54 11.91 -9.51
CA ASP A 130 17.71 12.67 -9.04
C ASP A 130 18.36 13.46 -10.19
N SER A 131 17.53 14.11 -11.03
CA SER A 131 17.93 14.76 -12.28
C SER A 131 18.63 16.12 -12.08
N ASP A 132 18.80 16.57 -10.84
CA ASP A 132 19.51 17.81 -10.48
C ASP A 132 20.52 17.56 -9.35
N GLU A 133 21.79 17.43 -9.71
CA GLU A 133 22.89 17.20 -8.76
C GLU A 133 23.04 18.30 -7.70
N LYS A 134 22.47 19.50 -7.92
CA LYS A 134 22.49 20.59 -6.93
C LYS A 134 21.42 20.43 -5.85
N LEU A 135 20.40 19.63 -6.11
CA LEU A 135 19.28 19.36 -5.21
C LEU A 135 19.11 17.84 -5.07
N PRO A 136 20.13 17.14 -4.53
CA PRO A 136 20.10 15.69 -4.44
C PRO A 136 18.95 15.23 -3.57
N ARG A 137 18.41 14.06 -3.92
CA ARG A 137 17.35 13.43 -3.12
C ARG A 137 17.84 13.06 -1.73
N ASN A 138 16.95 13.23 -0.76
CA ASN A 138 17.15 12.76 0.61
C ASN A 138 15.87 12.10 1.14
N SER A 139 15.99 11.36 2.24
CA SER A 139 14.86 10.62 2.79
C SER A 139 13.70 11.50 3.26
N GLY A 140 13.99 12.73 3.70
CA GLY A 140 12.96 13.68 4.09
C GLY A 140 12.08 14.09 2.91
N HIS A 141 12.68 14.37 1.75
CA HIS A 141 11.94 14.70 0.54
C HIS A 141 11.13 13.49 0.03
N VAL A 142 11.75 12.30 -0.06
CA VAL A 142 11.06 11.06 -0.52
C VAL A 142 9.83 10.74 0.33
N LEU A 143 9.98 10.75 1.66
CA LEU A 143 8.86 10.47 2.57
C LEU A 143 7.86 11.63 2.63
N GLY A 144 8.33 12.86 2.43
CA GLY A 144 7.52 14.07 2.40
C GLY A 144 6.55 14.07 1.22
N THR A 145 7.05 13.83 0.00
CA THR A 145 6.20 13.75 -1.20
C THR A 145 5.24 12.58 -1.13
N ASN A 146 5.69 11.42 -0.67
CA ASN A 146 4.82 10.25 -0.45
C ASN A 146 3.69 10.55 0.53
N ARG A 147 3.98 11.25 1.64
CA ARG A 147 2.94 11.67 2.60
C ARG A 147 1.97 12.67 1.98
N GLN A 148 2.47 13.63 1.21
CA GLN A 148 1.66 14.64 0.55
C GLN A 148 0.71 14.01 -0.47
N VAL A 149 1.20 13.12 -1.34
CA VAL A 149 0.38 12.44 -2.34
C VAL A 149 -0.59 11.45 -1.70
N ALA A 150 -0.15 10.67 -0.69
CA ALA A 150 -1.05 9.80 0.06
C ALA A 150 -2.22 10.59 0.67
N GLN A 151 -1.96 11.78 1.23
CA GLN A 151 -3.03 12.64 1.75
C GLN A 151 -3.97 13.13 0.64
N LYS A 152 -3.44 13.57 -0.51
CA LYS A 152 -4.27 13.99 -1.65
C LYS A 152 -5.14 12.84 -2.20
N ILE A 153 -4.59 11.62 -2.25
CA ILE A 153 -5.34 10.40 -2.63
C ILE A 153 -6.44 10.12 -1.59
N ILE A 154 -6.13 10.19 -0.30
CA ILE A 154 -7.13 10.09 0.78
C ILE A 154 -8.25 11.11 0.57
N ASP A 155 -7.91 12.37 0.34
CA ASP A 155 -8.88 13.46 0.13
C ASP A 155 -9.68 13.28 -1.17
N THR A 156 -9.15 12.54 -2.13
CA THR A 156 -9.82 12.24 -3.40
C THR A 156 -10.86 11.14 -3.23
N PHE A 157 -10.53 10.11 -2.46
CA PHE A 157 -11.34 8.88 -2.38
C PHE A 157 -12.07 8.70 -1.04
N SER A 158 -12.07 9.71 -0.17
CA SER A 158 -12.82 9.69 1.10
C SER A 158 -14.11 10.51 1.01
N ASP A 159 -15.16 10.02 1.67
CA ASP A 159 -16.38 10.77 1.98
C ASP A 159 -16.64 10.70 3.49
N ASN A 160 -17.12 11.80 4.10
CA ASN A 160 -17.42 11.86 5.54
C ASN A 160 -16.28 11.40 6.47
N GLY A 161 -15.03 11.59 6.04
CA GLY A 161 -13.83 11.22 6.80
C GLY A 161 -13.44 9.74 6.74
N GLN A 162 -14.19 8.90 6.00
CA GLN A 162 -13.86 7.49 5.76
C GLN A 162 -13.43 7.28 4.31
N LEU A 163 -12.50 6.34 4.09
CA LEU A 163 -12.06 5.99 2.74
C LEU A 163 -13.18 5.19 2.06
N ASP A 164 -13.94 5.85 1.17
CA ASP A 164 -15.12 5.27 0.50
C ASP A 164 -14.70 4.32 -0.62
N ILE A 165 -13.69 4.72 -1.41
CA ILE A 165 -13.09 3.88 -2.45
C ILE A 165 -11.76 3.32 -1.95
N PRO A 166 -11.63 1.98 -1.76
CA PRO A 166 -10.37 1.37 -1.34
C PRO A 166 -9.22 1.69 -2.31
N VAL A 167 -8.05 1.99 -1.77
CA VAL A 167 -6.82 2.23 -2.54
C VAL A 167 -5.78 1.20 -2.12
N ILE A 168 -5.19 0.51 -3.09
CA ILE A 168 -4.17 -0.52 -2.89
C ILE A 168 -2.83 0.03 -3.41
N PRO A 169 -1.97 0.58 -2.54
CA PRO A 169 -0.65 1.05 -2.93
C PRO A 169 0.36 -0.10 -3.09
N THR A 170 1.32 0.07 -3.99
CA THR A 170 2.56 -0.70 -4.04
C THR A 170 3.75 0.25 -4.08
N PHE A 171 4.94 -0.26 -3.77
CA PHE A 171 6.17 0.50 -3.93
C PHE A 171 6.59 0.58 -5.39
N GLY A 172 7.09 1.74 -5.79
CA GLY A 172 7.96 1.89 -6.95
C GLY A 172 9.43 1.92 -6.51
N ASN A 173 10.35 1.79 -7.47
CA ASN A 173 11.79 1.75 -7.22
C ASN A 173 12.36 3.10 -6.74
N ASN A 174 11.65 4.21 -6.96
CA ASN A 174 12.02 5.53 -6.47
C ASN A 174 11.49 5.84 -5.07
N ASP A 175 10.67 4.99 -4.45
CA ASP A 175 10.03 5.31 -3.16
C ASP A 175 10.94 5.12 -1.93
N PHE A 176 12.22 4.82 -2.16
CA PHE A 176 13.24 4.66 -1.11
C PHE A 176 14.62 5.06 -1.65
N LEU A 177 15.57 5.23 -0.73
CA LEU A 177 16.98 5.48 -1.06
C LEU A 177 17.89 4.38 -0.49
N PRO A 178 18.94 4.00 -1.24
CA PRO A 178 19.16 4.36 -2.64
C PRO A 178 18.07 3.74 -3.54
N HIS A 179 17.67 4.45 -4.61
CA HIS A 179 16.63 3.95 -5.51
C HIS A 179 17.02 2.57 -6.10
N ASN A 180 16.04 1.75 -6.48
CA ASN A 180 16.24 0.37 -6.97
C ASN A 180 16.76 -0.65 -5.95
N ILE A 181 17.21 -0.24 -4.76
CA ILE A 181 17.74 -1.17 -3.75
C ILE A 181 16.79 -1.21 -2.56
N PHE A 182 15.94 -2.23 -2.55
CA PHE A 182 15.05 -2.49 -1.43
C PHE A 182 15.64 -3.53 -0.48
N TYR A 183 16.10 -3.08 0.68
CA TYR A 183 16.64 -3.97 1.70
C TYR A 183 15.52 -4.79 2.37
N PRO A 184 15.78 -6.07 2.72
CA PRO A 184 14.84 -6.87 3.49
C PRO A 184 14.38 -6.14 4.75
N GLY A 185 13.10 -6.32 5.09
CA GLY A 185 12.55 -5.76 6.30
C GLY A 185 12.86 -6.59 7.55
N PRO A 186 12.57 -6.06 8.75
CA PRO A 186 12.05 -4.71 9.00
C PRO A 186 13.11 -3.63 8.74
N ASN A 187 12.72 -2.48 8.19
CA ASN A 187 13.63 -1.36 7.92
C ASN A 187 12.95 0.00 8.13
N LYS A 188 13.75 1.09 8.09
CA LYS A 188 13.25 2.45 8.34
C LYS A 188 12.19 2.93 7.33
N TRP A 189 12.26 2.45 6.08
CA TRP A 189 11.30 2.81 5.04
C TRP A 189 9.96 2.14 5.32
N LEU A 190 9.96 0.84 5.57
CA LEU A 190 8.76 0.10 5.95
C LEU A 190 8.07 0.72 7.16
N LYS A 191 8.84 1.07 8.20
CA LYS A 191 8.30 1.78 9.36
C LYS A 191 7.62 3.10 8.98
N ALA A 192 8.25 3.90 8.12
CA ALA A 192 7.67 5.18 7.69
C ALA A 192 6.41 4.98 6.84
N TYR A 193 6.42 4.01 5.91
CA TYR A 193 5.27 3.70 5.08
C TYR A 193 4.13 3.04 5.83
N SER A 194 4.39 2.33 6.94
CA SER A 194 3.32 1.82 7.81
C SER A 194 2.46 2.96 8.36
N GLU A 195 3.08 4.12 8.63
CA GLU A 195 2.36 5.33 9.05
C GLU A 195 1.69 6.05 7.88
N ILE A 196 2.39 6.19 6.74
CA ILE A 196 1.86 6.91 5.56
C ILE A 196 0.66 6.16 4.96
N TRP A 197 0.71 4.83 4.88
CA TRP A 197 -0.30 3.99 4.26
C TRP A 197 -1.25 3.32 5.26
N HIS A 198 -1.25 3.72 6.54
CA HIS A 198 -2.07 3.07 7.57
C HIS A 198 -3.58 3.02 7.22
N ARG A 199 -4.09 4.00 6.47
CA ARG A 199 -5.49 4.05 6.00
C ARG A 199 -5.78 3.16 4.81
N PHE A 200 -4.76 2.75 4.06
CA PHE A 200 -4.89 1.92 2.88
C PHE A 200 -4.70 0.43 3.21
N ILE A 201 -3.93 0.13 4.25
CA ILE A 201 -3.58 -1.23 4.64
C ILE A 201 -4.62 -1.76 5.65
N PRO A 202 -5.27 -2.91 5.38
CA PRO A 202 -6.17 -3.56 6.33
C PRO A 202 -5.49 -3.77 7.68
N GLU A 203 -6.22 -3.57 8.78
CA GLU A 203 -5.67 -3.60 10.13
C GLU A 203 -4.93 -4.92 10.42
N GLU A 204 -5.53 -6.04 10.03
CA GLU A 204 -4.99 -7.38 10.20
C GLU A 204 -3.69 -7.62 9.40
N GLN A 205 -3.39 -6.79 8.41
CA GLN A 205 -2.18 -6.89 7.57
C GLN A 205 -1.07 -5.93 7.98
N ARG A 206 -1.32 -4.97 8.89
CA ARG A 206 -0.36 -3.92 9.24
C ARG A 206 0.95 -4.48 9.81
N HIS A 207 0.89 -5.58 10.57
CA HIS A 207 2.10 -6.22 11.10
C HIS A 207 2.95 -6.84 9.98
N SER A 208 2.32 -7.59 9.07
CA SER A 208 3.00 -8.18 7.90
C SER A 208 3.62 -7.10 7.02
N PHE A 209 2.90 -6.01 6.80
CA PHE A 209 3.40 -4.87 6.04
C PHE A 209 4.62 -4.22 6.71
N ALA A 210 4.55 -3.94 8.01
CA ALA A 210 5.68 -3.35 8.74
C ALA A 210 6.92 -4.25 8.73
N PHE A 211 6.72 -5.56 8.67
CA PHE A 211 7.81 -6.55 8.61
C PHE A 211 8.40 -6.68 7.20
N GLY A 212 7.58 -6.75 6.16
CA GLY A 212 8.02 -7.18 4.82
C GLY A 212 7.68 -6.27 3.66
N GLY A 213 6.87 -5.23 3.85
CA GLY A 213 6.44 -4.32 2.78
C GLY A 213 5.40 -4.88 1.82
N TRP A 214 4.73 -5.96 2.21
CA TRP A 214 3.69 -6.60 1.43
C TRP A 214 2.44 -6.80 2.29
N PHE A 215 1.28 -6.86 1.63
CA PHE A 215 0.00 -7.15 2.25
C PHE A 215 -0.97 -7.70 1.20
N GLU A 216 -2.04 -8.35 1.63
CA GLU A 216 -3.19 -8.68 0.79
C GLU A 216 -4.40 -7.84 1.19
N SER A 217 -5.29 -7.54 0.25
CA SER A 217 -6.53 -6.83 0.55
C SER A 217 -7.71 -7.55 -0.07
N ARG A 218 -8.70 -7.88 0.77
CA ARG A 218 -9.97 -8.46 0.31
C ARG A 218 -10.98 -7.35 0.10
N LEU A 219 -11.35 -7.12 -1.15
CA LEU A 219 -12.42 -6.19 -1.50
C LEU A 219 -13.76 -6.90 -1.32
N SER A 220 -14.57 -6.42 -0.38
CA SER A 220 -15.89 -6.98 -0.09
C SER A 220 -16.99 -5.93 -0.24
N ARG A 221 -18.20 -6.40 -0.54
CA ARG A 221 -19.39 -5.57 -0.82
C ARG A 221 -19.90 -4.79 0.39
N THR A 222 -19.46 -5.19 1.58
CA THR A 222 -19.86 -4.61 2.86
C THR A 222 -18.65 -3.90 3.43
N SER A 223 -18.76 -2.60 3.69
CA SER A 223 -17.80 -1.87 4.52
C SER A 223 -17.60 -2.68 5.80
N SER A 224 -16.40 -3.22 5.99
CA SER A 224 -16.06 -3.85 7.26
C SER A 224 -16.17 -2.75 8.31
N PRO A 225 -16.95 -2.91 9.38
CA PRO A 225 -17.00 -1.90 10.42
C PRO A 225 -15.60 -1.81 11.01
N SER A 226 -14.95 -0.66 10.83
CA SER A 226 -13.75 -0.34 11.58
C SER A 226 -14.10 -0.44 13.06
N SER A 227 -13.54 -1.43 13.74
CA SER A 227 -13.62 -1.53 15.20
C SER A 227 -12.99 -0.26 15.80
N VAL A 228 -13.77 0.40 16.64
CA VAL A 228 -13.40 1.59 17.44
C VAL A 228 -12.35 1.21 18.48
#